data_AF-A0A1H0VB40-F1
#
_entry.id   AF-A0A1H0VB40-F1
#
_cell.length_a   1.000
_cell.length_b   1.000
_cell.length_c   1.000
_cell.angle_alpha   90.00
_cell.angle_beta   90.00
_cell.angle_gamma   90.00
#
_symmetry.space_group_name_H-M   'P 1'
#
loop_
_entity.id
_entity.type
_entity.pdbx_description
1 polymer ?
#
loop_
_entity_poly.entity_id
_entity_poly.type
_entity_poly.pdbx_seq_one_letter_code
_entity_poly.pdbx_strand_id
1 'polypeptide(L)'
;MPSPTIDPETIVLGTLMQATPANARPILARLHYRDFADPRGRYVFDLMAAFVTDNVPSLDPATLLGFADRIGAFRDTNHAHLLTRWVFNAYSVTVPLVALDFHIARLIEHSYRRTVAANAARLAQLAESSTLAELDAHCAHFTAQLTEHRARITDPRPTGPSAIRPNRSAA
;
A
#
# COMPACT_ATOMS: atom_id res chain seq x y z
N MET A 1 -0.89 0.42 -28.38
CA MET A 1 0.15 0.28 -27.33
C MET A 1 -0.37 0.98 -26.10
N PRO A 2 -0.39 0.37 -24.91
CA PRO A 2 -0.64 1.14 -23.71
C PRO A 2 0.44 2.22 -23.65
N SER A 3 0.03 3.48 -23.48
CA SER A 3 0.94 4.59 -23.16
C SER A 3 1.88 4.14 -22.03
N PRO A 4 3.14 4.60 -21.93
CA PRO A 4 3.95 4.36 -20.74
C PRO A 4 3.18 4.90 -19.53
N THR A 5 2.37 4.04 -18.91
CA THR A 5 1.46 4.43 -17.86
C THR A 5 2.32 4.72 -16.68
N ILE A 6 2.41 6.00 -16.35
CA ILE A 6 3.07 6.48 -15.15
C ILE A 6 2.47 5.70 -13.96
N ASP A 7 3.26 4.81 -13.36
CA ASP A 7 2.80 3.94 -12.29
C ASP A 7 2.76 4.72 -10.96
N PRO A 8 1.56 5.03 -10.42
CA PRO A 8 1.44 5.78 -9.19
C PRO A 8 2.09 5.08 -7.99
N GLU A 9 2.22 3.76 -7.99
CA GLU A 9 2.88 3.02 -6.89
C GLU A 9 4.36 3.39 -6.80
N THR A 10 5.05 3.36 -7.95
CA THR A 10 6.46 3.75 -8.03
C THR A 10 6.68 5.22 -7.69
N ILE A 11 5.82 6.13 -8.17
CA ILE A 11 5.91 7.55 -7.83
C ILE A 11 5.74 7.79 -6.34
N VAL A 12 4.70 7.21 -5.75
CA VAL A 12 4.35 7.47 -4.35
C VAL A 12 5.47 6.96 -3.45
N LEU A 13 5.88 5.70 -3.62
CA LEU A 13 6.91 5.11 -2.78
C LEU A 13 8.29 5.73 -3.06
N GLY A 14 8.63 6.00 -4.32
CA GLY A 14 9.85 6.70 -4.68
C GLY A 14 9.97 8.08 -4.03
N THR A 15 8.89 8.86 -4.09
CA THR A 15 8.85 10.20 -3.47
C THR A 15 8.96 10.11 -1.95
N LEU A 16 8.34 9.11 -1.32
CA LEU A 16 8.46 8.87 0.12
C LEU A 16 9.86 8.45 0.56
N MET A 17 10.62 7.73 -0.26
CA MET A 17 12.03 7.42 0.02
C MET A 17 12.94 8.67 0.05
N GLN A 18 12.52 9.76 -0.59
CA GLN A 18 13.23 11.05 -0.56
C GLN A 18 12.75 11.96 0.60
N ALA A 19 11.66 11.59 1.27
CA ALA A 19 11.12 12.36 2.38
C ALA A 19 11.80 11.98 3.71
N THR A 20 11.78 12.92 4.66
CA THR A 20 12.11 12.59 6.04
C THR A 20 11.03 11.67 6.64
N PRO A 21 11.36 10.80 7.61
CA PRO A 21 10.36 9.97 8.30
C PRO A 21 9.20 10.80 8.90
N ALA A 22 9.48 12.02 9.35
CA ALA A 22 8.47 12.95 9.86
C ALA A 22 7.46 13.37 8.78
N ASN A 23 7.94 13.68 7.57
CA ASN A 23 7.09 14.06 6.44
C ASN A 23 6.35 12.85 5.85
N ALA A 24 6.97 11.67 5.85
CA ALA A 24 6.37 10.44 5.33
C ALA A 24 5.26 9.89 6.23
N ARG A 25 5.38 10.05 7.56
CA ARG A 25 4.43 9.51 8.55
C ARG A 25 2.95 9.82 8.27
N PRO A 26 2.52 11.09 8.10
CA PRO A 26 1.11 11.39 7.84
C PRO A 26 0.63 10.80 6.51
N ILE A 27 1.51 10.68 5.51
CA ILE A 27 1.17 10.12 4.20
C ILE A 27 1.00 8.60 4.30
N LEU A 28 1.92 7.91 4.95
CA LEU A 28 1.85 6.46 5.15
C LEU A 28 0.62 6.09 5.99
N ALA A 29 0.24 6.90 6.97
CA ALA A 29 -0.98 6.70 7.78
C ALA A 29 -2.29 6.83 6.97
N ARG A 30 -2.27 7.55 5.84
CA ARG A 30 -3.40 7.67 4.92
C ARG A 30 -3.51 6.48 3.97
N LEU A 31 -2.40 5.80 3.70
CA LEU A 31 -2.34 4.66 2.79
C LEU A 31 -2.59 3.34 3.53
N HIS A 32 -2.95 2.31 2.77
CA HIS A 32 -3.12 0.95 3.24
C HIS A 32 -2.42 0.00 2.26
N TYR A 33 -1.87 -1.12 2.74
CA TYR A 33 -1.12 -2.06 1.89
C TYR A 33 -1.94 -2.56 0.69
N ARG A 34 -3.27 -2.67 0.83
CA ARG A 34 -4.17 -3.06 -0.28
C ARG A 34 -4.26 -2.04 -1.42
N ASP A 35 -3.82 -0.81 -1.17
CA ASP A 35 -3.82 0.24 -2.19
C ASP A 35 -2.84 -0.05 -3.33
N PHE A 36 -1.84 -0.90 -3.08
CA PHE A 36 -0.85 -1.34 -4.05
C PHE A 36 -1.29 -2.65 -4.74
N ALA A 37 -1.17 -2.72 -6.06
CA ALA A 37 -1.36 -3.93 -6.85
C ALA A 37 -0.06 -4.73 -6.95
N ASP A 38 1.10 -4.06 -7.05
CA ASP A 38 2.40 -4.72 -7.12
C ASP A 38 2.78 -5.27 -5.73
N PRO A 39 3.01 -6.59 -5.59
CA PRO A 39 3.48 -7.17 -4.33
C PRO A 39 4.76 -6.52 -3.79
N ARG A 40 5.63 -6.01 -4.66
CA ARG A 40 6.85 -5.28 -4.27
C ARG A 40 6.51 -3.92 -3.67
N GLY A 41 5.53 -3.22 -4.26
CA GLY A 41 5.01 -1.96 -3.72
C GLY A 41 4.42 -2.15 -2.32
N ARG A 42 3.61 -3.20 -2.13
CA ARG A 42 3.07 -3.58 -0.80
C ARG A 42 4.17 -3.79 0.23
N TYR A 43 5.16 -4.60 -0.15
CA TYR A 43 6.26 -4.95 0.74
C TYR A 43 7.09 -3.72 1.13
N VAL A 44 7.39 -2.84 0.18
CA VAL A 44 8.12 -1.59 0.45
C VAL A 44 7.29 -0.63 1.31
N PHE A 45 5.97 -0.53 1.08
CA PHE A 45 5.07 0.21 1.94
C PHE A 45 5.11 -0.30 3.38
N ASP A 46 5.01 -1.61 3.58
CA ASP A 46 5.05 -2.23 4.92
C ASP A 46 6.38 -1.95 5.64
N LEU A 47 7.51 -2.02 4.91
CA LEU A 47 8.83 -1.66 5.44
C LEU A 47 8.91 -0.19 5.85
N MET A 48 8.43 0.73 5.01
CA MET A 48 8.42 2.16 5.34
C MET A 48 7.53 2.45 6.56
N ALA A 49 6.37 1.80 6.65
CA ALA A 49 5.48 1.93 7.80
C ALA A 49 6.18 1.47 9.08
N ALA A 50 6.84 0.31 9.05
CA ALA A 50 7.64 -0.18 10.18
C ALA A 50 8.75 0.79 10.57
N PHE A 51 9.49 1.35 9.60
CA PHE A 51 10.57 2.29 9.86
C PHE A 51 10.09 3.56 10.54
N VAL A 52 8.96 4.09 10.07
CA VAL A 52 8.35 5.27 10.69
C VAL A 52 7.89 4.98 12.11
N THR A 53 7.32 3.79 12.36
CA THR A 53 6.94 3.34 13.71
C THR A 53 8.15 3.21 14.63
N ASP A 54 9.24 2.62 14.14
CA ASP A 54 10.48 2.39 14.89
C ASP A 54 11.41 3.62 14.94
N ASN A 55 10.98 4.75 14.38
CA ASN A 55 11.75 6.00 14.29
C ASN A 55 13.12 5.83 13.63
N VAL A 56 13.21 4.97 12.60
CA VAL A 56 14.40 4.86 11.75
C VAL A 56 14.64 6.20 11.05
N PRO A 57 15.88 6.72 11.02
CA PRO A 57 16.15 8.09 10.60
C PRO A 57 16.01 8.34 9.09
N SER A 58 15.98 7.29 8.27
CA SER A 58 15.93 7.38 6.81
C SER A 58 15.03 6.32 6.20
N LEU A 59 14.39 6.66 5.09
CA LEU A 59 13.58 5.77 4.24
C LEU A 59 14.26 5.49 2.89
N ASP A 60 15.54 5.82 2.74
CA ASP A 60 16.27 5.65 1.50
C ASP A 60 16.41 4.15 1.09
N PRO A 61 16.66 3.86 -0.19
CA PRO A 61 16.83 2.51 -0.70
C PRO A 61 17.81 1.63 0.08
N ALA A 62 18.97 2.17 0.48
CA ALA A 62 20.00 1.39 1.16
C ALA A 62 19.55 1.01 2.57
N THR A 63 18.91 1.95 3.30
CA THR A 63 18.35 1.66 4.62
C THR A 63 17.22 0.63 4.54
N LEU A 64 16.31 0.76 3.57
CA LEU A 64 15.22 -0.20 3.36
C LEU A 64 15.74 -1.61 3.05
N LEU A 65 16.63 -1.73 2.07
CA LEU A 65 17.17 -3.02 1.63
C LEU A 65 18.08 -3.65 2.68
N GLY A 66 18.86 -2.85 3.41
CA GLY A 66 19.72 -3.34 4.50
C GLY A 66 18.92 -3.87 5.69
N PHE A 67 17.74 -3.30 5.98
CA PHE A 67 16.84 -3.89 6.97
C PHE A 67 16.16 -5.16 6.44
N ALA A 68 15.68 -5.16 5.19
CA ALA A 68 15.07 -6.33 4.57
C ALA A 68 16.01 -7.55 4.61
N ASP A 69 17.30 -7.33 4.35
CA ASP A 69 18.35 -8.33 4.49
C ASP A 69 18.45 -8.85 5.93
N ARG A 70 18.56 -7.92 6.90
CA ARG A 70 18.71 -8.22 8.32
C ARG A 70 17.56 -9.06 8.88
N ILE A 71 16.34 -8.83 8.43
CA ILE A 71 15.16 -9.60 8.89
C ILE A 71 14.94 -10.89 8.08
N GLY A 72 15.85 -11.25 7.18
CA GLY A 72 15.76 -12.45 6.36
C GLY A 72 14.61 -12.42 5.35
N ALA A 73 14.22 -11.23 4.88
CA ALA A 73 13.10 -11.11 3.94
C ALA A 73 13.44 -11.59 2.53
N PHE A 74 14.73 -11.67 2.19
CA PHE A 74 15.18 -12.25 0.94
C PHE A 74 15.14 -13.78 1.02
N ARG A 75 14.13 -14.38 0.37
CA ARG A 75 13.98 -15.84 0.30
C ARG A 75 15.06 -16.49 -0.58
N ASP A 76 15.47 -15.79 -1.63
CA ASP A 76 16.57 -16.17 -2.51
C ASP A 76 17.19 -14.94 -3.19
N THR A 77 18.33 -15.17 -3.86
CA THR A 77 19.11 -14.14 -4.56
C THR A 77 18.32 -13.46 -5.68
N ASN A 78 17.43 -14.19 -6.37
CA ASN A 78 16.64 -13.62 -7.46
C ASN A 78 15.58 -12.65 -6.92
N HIS A 79 14.88 -13.01 -5.84
CA HIS A 79 13.95 -12.13 -5.14
C HIS A 79 14.66 -10.87 -4.62
N ALA A 80 15.86 -11.03 -4.05
CA ALA A 80 16.68 -9.90 -3.62
C ALA A 80 16.97 -8.95 -4.80
N HIS A 81 17.48 -9.47 -5.91
CA HIS A 81 17.76 -8.66 -7.10
C HIS A 81 16.53 -7.96 -7.68
N LEU A 82 15.39 -8.65 -7.77
CA LEU A 82 14.16 -8.07 -8.29
C LEU A 82 13.61 -6.95 -7.41
N LEU A 83 13.66 -7.13 -6.09
CA LEU A 83 13.23 -6.11 -5.14
C LEU A 83 14.19 -4.93 -5.13
N THR A 84 15.51 -5.16 -5.08
CA THR A 84 16.52 -4.12 -5.19
C THR A 84 16.32 -3.28 -6.45
N ARG A 85 16.18 -3.93 -7.61
CA ARG A 85 15.94 -3.24 -8.88
C ARG A 85 14.66 -2.41 -8.84
N TRP A 86 13.58 -2.95 -8.27
CA TRP A 86 12.31 -2.24 -8.16
C TRP A 86 12.43 -1.00 -7.26
N VAL A 87 13.06 -1.13 -6.09
CA VAL A 87 13.26 -0.03 -5.13
C VAL A 87 14.07 1.11 -5.76
N PHE A 88 15.20 0.80 -6.40
CA PHE A 88 16.01 1.83 -7.06
C PHE A 88 15.30 2.45 -8.27
N ASN A 89 14.52 1.67 -9.02
CA ASN A 89 13.70 2.20 -10.10
C ASN A 89 12.64 3.17 -9.55
N ALA A 90 11.92 2.79 -8.49
CA ALA A 90 10.95 3.68 -7.84
C ALA A 90 11.62 4.97 -7.32
N TYR A 91 12.79 4.86 -6.68
CA TYR A 91 13.56 6.01 -6.20
C TYR A 91 13.99 6.99 -7.32
N SER A 92 14.12 6.50 -8.55
CA SER A 92 14.44 7.33 -9.72
C SER A 92 13.21 8.03 -10.33
N VAL A 93 12.01 7.58 -9.98
CA VAL A 93 10.74 8.08 -10.52
C VAL A 93 9.99 8.79 -9.38
N THR A 94 10.33 10.05 -9.14
CA THR A 94 9.75 10.86 -8.05
C THR A 94 9.13 12.15 -8.56
N VAL A 95 8.29 12.75 -7.72
CA VAL A 95 7.68 14.06 -7.98
C VAL A 95 7.97 14.99 -6.80
N PRO A 96 7.88 16.31 -6.99
CA PRO A 96 7.89 17.23 -5.86
C PRO A 96 6.81 16.85 -4.83
N LEU A 97 7.12 16.94 -3.54
CA LEU A 97 6.20 16.50 -2.47
C LEU A 97 4.82 17.18 -2.54
N VAL A 98 4.76 18.43 -3.03
CA VAL A 98 3.52 19.18 -3.30
C VAL A 98 2.60 18.52 -4.34
N ALA A 99 3.16 17.75 -5.28
CA ALA A 99 2.39 17.03 -6.30
C ALA A 99 1.97 15.62 -5.86
N LEU A 100 2.49 15.12 -4.73
CA LEU A 100 2.31 13.75 -4.29
C LEU A 100 0.84 13.40 -3.98
N ASP A 101 0.06 14.36 -3.46
CA ASP A 101 -1.36 14.17 -3.14
C ASP A 101 -2.19 13.72 -4.34
N PHE A 102 -1.89 14.24 -5.54
CA PHE A 102 -2.56 13.84 -6.77
C PHE A 102 -2.32 12.35 -7.06
N HIS A 103 -1.08 11.87 -6.90
CA HIS A 103 -0.72 10.48 -7.15
C HIS A 103 -1.28 9.53 -6.08
N ILE A 104 -1.34 9.96 -4.82
CA ILE A 104 -2.01 9.22 -3.74
C ILE A 104 -3.50 9.05 -4.06
N ALA A 105 -4.20 10.11 -4.46
CA ALA A 105 -5.61 10.02 -4.82
C ALA A 105 -5.84 9.02 -5.98
N ARG A 106 -4.97 9.04 -7.00
CA ARG A 106 -5.01 8.08 -8.11
C ARG A 106 -4.76 6.64 -7.67
N LEU A 107 -3.79 6.43 -6.78
CA LEU A 107 -3.50 5.11 -6.20
C LEU A 107 -4.71 4.54 -5.46
N ILE A 108 -5.33 5.34 -4.58
CA ILE A 108 -6.51 4.92 -3.81
C ILE A 108 -7.71 4.71 -4.76
N GLU A 109 -7.89 5.53 -5.79
CA GLU A 109 -8.94 5.33 -6.81
C GLU A 109 -8.76 3.99 -7.55
N HIS A 110 -7.52 3.66 -7.97
CA HIS A 110 -7.24 2.37 -8.59
C HIS A 110 -7.54 1.21 -7.64
N SER A 111 -7.15 1.34 -6.37
CA SER A 111 -7.51 0.35 -5.36
C SER A 111 -9.00 0.19 -5.18
N TYR A 112 -9.75 1.29 -5.13
CA TYR A 112 -11.20 1.28 -5.02
C TYR A 112 -11.81 0.45 -6.15
N ARG A 113 -11.40 0.69 -7.40
CA ARG A 113 -11.90 -0.05 -8.58
C ARG A 113 -11.56 -1.53 -8.51
N ARG A 114 -10.34 -1.90 -8.07
CA ARG A 114 -9.95 -3.31 -7.85
C ARG A 114 -10.79 -3.96 -6.75
N THR A 115 -11.01 -3.26 -5.64
CA THR A 115 -11.86 -3.72 -4.54
C THR A 115 -13.29 -3.98 -5.02
N VAL A 116 -13.84 -3.08 -5.84
CA VAL A 116 -15.18 -3.27 -6.44
C VAL A 116 -15.23 -4.53 -7.32
N ALA A 117 -14.25 -4.69 -8.23
CA ALA A 117 -14.21 -5.86 -9.11
C ALA A 117 -14.07 -7.18 -8.34
N ALA A 118 -13.20 -7.23 -7.32
CA ALA A 118 -13.02 -8.41 -6.48
C ALA A 118 -14.28 -8.76 -5.68
N ASN A 119 -14.97 -7.76 -5.12
CA ASN A 119 -16.21 -7.97 -4.39
C ASN A 119 -17.37 -8.38 -5.30
N ALA A 120 -17.46 -7.84 -6.53
CA ALA A 120 -18.46 -8.28 -7.49
C ALA A 120 -18.31 -9.77 -7.82
N ALA A 121 -17.08 -10.23 -8.07
CA ALA A 121 -16.79 -11.65 -8.28
C ALA A 121 -17.13 -12.49 -7.04
N ARG A 122 -16.82 -11.98 -5.84
CA ARG A 122 -17.12 -12.68 -4.59
C ARG A 122 -18.61 -12.78 -4.30
N LEU A 123 -19.37 -11.71 -4.56
CA LEU A 123 -20.82 -11.69 -4.38
C LEU A 123 -21.50 -12.67 -5.34
N ALA A 124 -21.05 -12.74 -6.60
CA ALA A 124 -21.55 -13.73 -7.56
C ALA A 124 -21.37 -15.16 -7.04
N GLN A 125 -20.19 -15.49 -6.50
CA GLN A 125 -19.93 -16.79 -5.88
C GLN A 125 -20.83 -17.06 -4.66
N LEU A 126 -21.01 -16.06 -3.79
CA LEU A 126 -21.82 -16.24 -2.58
C LEU A 126 -23.30 -16.46 -2.92
N ALA A 127 -23.80 -15.83 -3.98
CA ALA A 127 -25.20 -15.95 -4.41
C ALA A 127 -25.61 -17.38 -4.79
N GLU A 128 -24.65 -18.25 -5.14
CA GLU A 128 -24.91 -19.62 -5.55
C GLU A 128 -25.22 -20.55 -4.38
N SER A 129 -24.64 -20.31 -3.20
CA SER A 129 -24.63 -21.32 -2.12
C SER A 129 -24.77 -20.77 -0.70
N SER A 130 -24.80 -19.44 -0.52
CA SER A 130 -24.81 -18.84 0.82
C SER A 130 -26.22 -18.54 1.29
N THR A 131 -26.38 -18.43 2.60
CA THR A 131 -27.63 -17.96 3.21
C THR A 131 -27.85 -16.47 2.94
N LEU A 132 -29.10 -16.02 3.02
CA LEU A 132 -29.43 -14.59 2.88
C LEU A 132 -28.70 -13.73 3.92
N ALA A 133 -28.57 -14.22 5.17
CA ALA A 133 -27.87 -13.52 6.23
C ALA A 133 -26.37 -13.31 5.93
N GLU A 134 -25.72 -14.29 5.28
CA GLU A 134 -24.32 -14.16 4.85
C GLU A 134 -24.17 -13.17 3.70
N LEU A 135 -25.14 -13.12 2.77
CA LEU A 135 -25.17 -12.14 1.70
C LEU A 135 -25.34 -10.72 2.24
N ASP A 136 -26.26 -10.51 3.17
CA ASP A 136 -26.50 -9.21 3.82
C ASP A 136 -25.24 -8.74 4.58
N ALA A 137 -24.62 -9.64 5.35
CA ALA A 137 -23.38 -9.36 6.05
C ALA A 137 -22.24 -8.98 5.10
N HIS A 138 -22.11 -9.68 3.97
CA HIS A 138 -21.11 -9.37 2.96
C HIS A 138 -21.34 -7.99 2.32
N CYS A 139 -22.57 -7.68 1.93
CA CYS A 139 -22.95 -6.39 1.35
C CYS A 139 -22.71 -5.22 2.31
N ALA A 140 -23.05 -5.40 3.60
CA ALA A 140 -22.79 -4.39 4.63
C ALA A 140 -21.28 -4.14 4.81
N HIS A 141 -20.49 -5.23 4.90
CA HIS A 141 -19.04 -5.13 5.02
C HIS A 141 -18.40 -4.43 3.81
N PHE A 142 -18.82 -4.79 2.60
CA PHE A 142 -18.33 -4.18 1.37
C PHE A 142 -18.66 -2.69 1.30
N THR A 143 -19.88 -2.30 1.66
CA THR A 143 -20.29 -0.89 1.70
C THR A 143 -19.44 -0.07 2.67
N ALA A 144 -19.14 -0.63 3.84
CA ALA A 144 -18.24 0.00 4.81
C ALA A 144 -16.82 0.19 4.25
N GLN A 145 -16.24 -0.84 3.61
CA GLN A 145 -14.93 -0.74 2.96
C GLN A 145 -14.89 0.35 1.87
N LEU A 146 -15.92 0.42 1.00
CA LEU A 146 -15.98 1.44 -0.05
C LEU A 146 -16.11 2.86 0.53
N THR A 147 -16.81 3.00 1.66
CA THR A 147 -16.94 4.27 2.37
C THR A 147 -15.59 4.73 2.91
N GLU A 148 -14.83 3.82 3.53
CA GLU A 148 -13.47 4.09 4.02
C GLU A 148 -12.53 4.51 2.88
N HIS A 149 -12.52 3.81 1.75
CA HIS A 149 -11.72 4.21 0.58
C HIS A 149 -12.08 5.62 0.08
N ARG A 150 -13.37 5.96 -0.01
CA ARG A 150 -13.81 7.30 -0.43
C ARG A 150 -13.40 8.37 0.56
N ALA A 151 -13.50 8.10 1.86
CA ALA A 151 -13.07 9.03 2.89
C ALA A 151 -11.59 9.40 2.74
N ARG A 152 -10.71 8.43 2.45
CA ARG A 152 -9.27 8.66 2.24
C ARG A 152 -8.93 9.45 0.97
N ILE A 153 -9.83 9.50 -0.01
CA ILE A 153 -9.71 10.36 -1.21
C ILE A 153 -10.16 11.79 -0.88
N THR A 154 -11.33 11.94 -0.24
CA THR A 154 -11.98 13.23 -0.02
C THR A 154 -11.39 14.02 1.14
N ASP A 155 -10.94 13.34 2.20
CA ASP A 155 -10.24 13.95 3.34
C ASP A 155 -8.80 13.42 3.39
N PRO A 156 -7.80 14.22 2.99
CA PRO A 156 -6.40 13.83 3.03
C PRO A 156 -5.82 13.76 4.44
N ARG A 157 -6.60 14.10 5.49
CA ARG A 157 -6.16 13.94 6.88
C ARG A 157 -6.09 12.44 7.23
N PRO A 158 -5.15 12.03 8.10
CA PRO A 158 -5.10 10.65 8.57
C PRO A 158 -6.40 10.32 9.31
N THR A 159 -7.20 9.43 8.72
CA THR A 159 -8.26 8.73 9.45
C THR A 159 -7.58 7.89 10.53
N GLY A 160 -8.07 7.97 11.77
CA GLY A 160 -7.44 7.42 12.98
C GLY A 160 -7.02 5.94 12.93
N PRO A 161 -6.38 5.45 14.00
CA PRO A 161 -5.32 4.44 13.94
C PRO A 161 -5.73 3.18 13.19
N SER A 162 -5.12 2.99 12.01
CA SER A 162 -5.08 1.71 11.32
C SER A 162 -4.42 0.70 12.26
N ALA A 163 -5.21 -0.26 12.74
CA ALA A 163 -4.73 -1.32 13.60
C ALA A 163 -3.75 -2.21 12.82
N ILE A 164 -2.48 -1.82 12.80
CA ILE A 164 -1.36 -2.72 12.52
C ILE A 164 -1.41 -3.76 13.64
N ARG A 165 -2.13 -4.87 13.38
CA ARG A 165 -2.07 -6.04 14.26
C ARG A 165 -0.68 -6.63 14.11
N PRO A 166 0.13 -6.70 15.18
CA PRO A 166 1.35 -7.47 15.13
C PRO A 166 0.98 -8.95 14.92
N ASN A 167 1.58 -9.56 13.91
CA ASN A 167 1.44 -10.98 13.65
C ASN A 167 2.09 -11.74 14.82
N ARG A 168 1.30 -12.13 15.83
CA ARG A 168 1.74 -13.07 16.86
C ARG A 168 1.77 -14.47 16.26
N SER A 169 2.94 -14.86 15.78
CA SER A 169 3.34 -16.26 15.65
C SER A 169 4.87 -16.36 15.72
N ALA A 170 5.37 -16.47 16.93
CA ALA A 170 6.59 -17.21 17.24
C ALA A 170 6.35 -17.88 18.60
N ALA A 171 6.56 -19.19 18.61
CA ALA A 171 6.39 -20.11 19.73
C ALA A 171 7.38 -19.82 20.87
#